data_AF-A0A1X0HS89-F1
#
_entry.id   AF-A0A1X0HS89-F1
#
_cell.length_a   1.000
_cell.length_b   1.000
_cell.length_c   1.000
_cell.angle_alpha   90.00
_cell.angle_beta   90.00
_cell.angle_gamma   90.00
#
_symmetry.space_group_name_H-M   'P 1'
#
loop_
_entity.id
_entity.type
_entity.pdbx_description
1 polymer ?
#
loop_
_entity_poly.entity_id
_entity_poly.type
_entity_poly.pdbx_seq_one_letter_code
_entity_poly.pdbx_strand_id
1 'polypeptide(L)'
;VLLQAHQLAERIRLRQVSCREVMQAYLAHIERFNPRVNALVSLLPAERLLEEADARDGELARGEWRGWMHGLPHAIKDLSLT
;
A
#
# COMPACT_ATOMS: atom_id res chain seq x y z
N VAL A 1 4.33 -6.48 -7.39
CA VAL A 1 5.33 -6.01 -6.38
C VAL A 1 6.72 -5.79 -7.00
N LEU A 2 6.85 -5.50 -8.30
CA LEU A 2 8.16 -5.28 -8.96
C LEU A 2 8.22 -3.96 -9.75
N LEU A 3 7.19 -3.13 -9.65
CA LEU A 3 7.19 -1.81 -10.29
C LEU A 3 7.95 -0.81 -9.43
N GLN A 4 8.64 0.12 -10.08
CA GLN A 4 9.19 1.29 -9.39
C GLN A 4 8.05 2.16 -8.85
N ALA A 5 8.29 2.87 -7.75
CA ALA A 5 7.26 3.67 -7.09
C ALA A 5 6.59 4.69 -8.03
N HIS A 6 7.36 5.38 -8.88
CA HIS A 6 6.83 6.34 -9.84
C HIS A 6 5.91 5.70 -10.90
N GLN A 7 6.23 4.47 -11.34
CA GLN A 7 5.41 3.73 -12.29
C GLN A 7 4.12 3.27 -11.63
N LEU A 8 4.19 2.80 -10.39
CA LEU A 8 3.01 2.38 -9.64
C LEU A 8 2.08 3.56 -9.36
N ALA A 9 2.63 4.70 -8.93
CA ALA A 9 1.89 5.94 -8.73
C ALA A 9 1.19 6.42 -10.02
N GLU A 10 1.87 6.35 -11.17
CA GLU A 10 1.27 6.70 -12.45
C GLU A 10 0.11 5.75 -12.80
N ARG A 11 0.29 4.44 -12.62
CA ARG A 11 -0.78 3.45 -12.90
C ARG A 11 -1.99 3.63 -11.98
N ILE A 12 -1.77 3.94 -10.69
CA ILE A 12 -2.85 4.30 -9.77
C ILE A 12 -3.56 5.56 -10.26
N ARG A 13 -2.81 6.64 -10.55
CA ARG A 13 -3.37 7.90 -11.04
C ARG A 13 -4.21 7.74 -12.31
N LEU A 14 -3.75 6.90 -13.23
CA LEU A 14 -4.45 6.56 -14.47
C LEU A 14 -5.56 5.51 -14.27
N ARG A 15 -5.82 5.08 -13.03
CA ARG A 15 -6.81 4.05 -12.65
C ARG A 15 -6.64 2.73 -13.40
N GLN A 16 -5.40 2.39 -13.76
CA GLN A 16 -5.05 1.11 -14.39
C GLN A 16 -4.92 -0.02 -13.37
N VAL A 17 -4.66 0.35 -12.11
CA VAL A 17 -4.71 -0.50 -10.93
C VAL A 17 -5.32 0.34 -9.80
N SER A 18 -6.07 -0.29 -8.92
CA SER A 18 -6.63 0.34 -7.71
C SER A 18 -5.65 0.29 -6.54
N CYS A 19 -5.80 1.20 -5.58
CA CYS A 19 -5.05 1.18 -4.32
C CYS A 19 -5.32 -0.15 -3.58
N ARG A 20 -6.57 -0.64 -3.59
CA ARG A 20 -6.95 -1.92 -3.00
C ARG A 20 -6.19 -3.10 -3.61
N GLU A 21 -6.16 -3.23 -4.93
CA GLU A 21 -5.42 -4.31 -5.63
C GLU A 21 -3.93 -4.26 -5.31
N VAL A 22 -3.37 -3.04 -5.24
CA VAL A 22 -1.98 -2.83 -4.86
C VAL A 22 -1.74 -3.31 -3.44
N MET A 23 -2.55 -2.90 -2.47
CA MET A 23 -2.40 -3.33 -1.07
C MET A 23 -2.54 -4.84 -0.92
N GLN A 24 -3.54 -5.46 -1.57
CA GLN A 24 -3.71 -6.91 -1.58
C GLN A 24 -2.46 -7.64 -2.10
N ALA A 25 -1.88 -7.16 -3.20
CA ALA A 25 -0.67 -7.75 -3.76
C ALA A 25 0.54 -7.65 -2.81
N TYR A 26 0.66 -6.56 -2.05
CA TYR A 26 1.73 -6.40 -1.06
C TYR A 26 1.48 -7.24 0.19
N LEU A 27 0.25 -7.33 0.71
CA LEU A 27 -0.10 -8.18 1.84
C LEU A 27 0.20 -9.66 1.55
N ALA A 28 -0.18 -10.15 0.36
CA ALA A 28 0.15 -11.52 -0.05
C ALA A 28 1.67 -11.77 -0.16
N HIS A 29 2.43 -10.75 -0.58
CA HIS A 29 3.89 -10.83 -0.62
C HIS A 29 4.48 -10.86 0.80
N ILE A 30 3.98 -10.02 1.70
CA ILE A 30 4.38 -9.96 3.10
C ILE A 30 4.12 -11.29 3.78
N GLU A 31 2.91 -11.85 3.64
CA GLU A 31 2.53 -13.15 4.19
C GLU A 31 3.50 -14.27 3.74
N ARG A 32 3.86 -14.26 2.45
CA ARG A 32 4.77 -15.26 1.88
C ARG A 32 6.21 -15.14 2.39
N PHE A 33 6.73 -13.94 2.59
CA PHE A 33 8.17 -13.73 2.79
C PHE A 33 8.56 -13.25 4.19
N ASN A 34 7.72 -12.44 4.85
CA ASN A 34 8.03 -11.87 6.16
C ASN A 34 8.32 -12.92 7.25
N PRO A 35 7.68 -14.11 7.30
CA PRO A 35 8.03 -15.15 8.27
C PRO A 35 9.50 -15.61 8.22
N ARG A 36 10.19 -15.40 7.08
CA ARG A 36 11.59 -15.81 6.89
C ARG A 36 12.60 -14.69 7.17
N VAL A 37 12.19 -13.43 7.03
CA VAL A 37 13.09 -12.26 7.12
C VAL A 37 12.79 -11.38 8.33
N ASN A 38 11.59 -11.49 8.92
CA ASN A 38 11.10 -10.72 10.06
C ASN A 38 11.33 -9.20 9.91
N ALA A 39 11.06 -8.66 8.71
CA ALA A 39 11.33 -7.26 8.38
C ALA A 39 10.21 -6.33 8.84
N LEU A 40 8.98 -6.83 8.93
CA LEU A 40 7.82 -6.10 9.42
C LEU A 40 7.38 -6.70 10.75
N VAL A 41 7.62 -5.97 11.84
CA VAL A 41 7.37 -6.44 13.22
C VAL A 41 6.05 -5.92 13.80
N SER A 42 5.55 -4.80 13.28
CA SER A 42 4.36 -4.08 13.78
C SER A 42 3.34 -3.91 12.64
N LEU A 43 3.00 -4.99 11.93
CA LEU A 43 2.04 -4.96 10.82
C LEU A 43 0.61 -4.79 11.34
N LEU A 44 -0.12 -3.82 10.81
CA LEU A 44 -1.55 -3.62 11.11
C LEU A 44 -2.41 -4.76 10.52
N PRO A 45 -3.61 -5.01 11.07
CA PRO A 45 -4.56 -5.97 10.50
C PRO A 45 -4.85 -5.68 9.02
N ALA A 46 -4.91 -6.73 8.21
CA ALA A 46 -5.08 -6.61 6.75
C ALA A 46 -6.35 -5.84 6.38
N GLU A 47 -7.44 -6.06 7.12
CA GLU A 47 -8.74 -5.41 6.89
C GLU A 47 -8.63 -3.90 7.00
N ARG A 48 -7.88 -3.40 7.99
CA ARG A 48 -7.67 -1.97 8.20
C ARG A 48 -6.86 -1.34 7.06
N LEU A 49 -5.83 -2.03 6.60
CA LEU A 49 -5.01 -1.58 5.46
C LEU A 49 -5.82 -1.57 4.15
N LEU A 50 -6.72 -2.53 3.97
CA LEU A 50 -7.62 -2.57 2.82
C LEU A 50 -8.70 -1.48 2.88
N GLU A 51 -9.26 -1.20 4.05
CA GLU A 51 -10.19 -0.06 4.26
C GLU A 51 -9.53 1.28 3.92
N GLU A 52 -8.27 1.48 4.32
CA GLU A 52 -7.52 2.68 3.97
C GLU A 52 -7.25 2.80 2.47
N ALA A 53 -6.96 1.67 1.81
CA ALA A 53 -6.77 1.62 0.37
C ALA A 53 -8.07 1.95 -0.39
N ASP A 54 -9.21 1.38 0.04
CA ASP A 54 -10.53 1.68 -0.51
C ASP A 54 -10.87 3.17 -0.36
N ALA A 55 -10.49 3.79 0.77
CA ALA A 55 -10.69 5.21 0.98
C ALA A 55 -9.88 6.07 -0.01
N ARG A 56 -8.65 5.67 -0.35
CA ARG A 56 -7.84 6.34 -1.39
C ARG A 56 -8.45 6.17 -2.77
N ASP A 57 -8.93 4.98 -3.10
CA ASP A 57 -9.66 4.75 -4.36
C ASP A 57 -10.92 5.63 -4.45
N GLY A 58 -11.66 5.79 -3.35
CA GLY A 58 -12.82 6.68 -3.26
C GLY A 58 -12.46 8.16 -3.47
N GLU A 59 -11.36 8.63 -2.89
CA GLU A 59 -10.83 9.98 -3.15
C GLU A 59 -10.45 10.15 -4.63
N LEU A 60 -9.70 9.20 -5.18
CA LEU A 60 -9.30 9.23 -6.58
C LEU A 60 -10.52 9.25 -7.50
N ALA A 61 -11.57 8.48 -7.19
CA ALA A 61 -12.82 8.46 -7.94
C ALA A 61 -13.50 9.84 -8.00
N ARG A 62 -13.43 10.62 -6.90
CA ARG A 62 -13.91 12.01 -6.82
C ARG A 62 -12.97 13.05 -7.45
N GLY A 63 -11.83 12.62 -8.00
CA GLY A 63 -10.81 13.51 -8.59
C GLY A 63 -9.84 14.10 -7.57
N GLU A 64 -9.85 13.62 -6.33
CA GLU A 64 -8.99 14.10 -5.24
C GLU A 64 -7.61 13.42 -5.28
N TRP A 65 -6.75 13.88 -6.19
CA TRP A 65 -5.37 13.38 -6.27
C TRP A 65 -4.47 14.05 -5.23
N ARG A 66 -3.92 13.26 -4.30
CA ARG A 66 -3.05 13.76 -3.21
C ARG A 66 -1.57 13.89 -3.58
N GLY A 67 -1.21 13.73 -4.85
CA GLY A 67 0.17 13.70 -5.32
C GLY A 67 0.72 12.28 -5.44
N TRP A 68 2.00 12.17 -5.83
CA TRP A 68 2.62 10.90 -6.29
C TRP A 68 2.63 9.76 -5.27
N MET A 69 2.39 10.03 -3.98
CA MET A 69 2.28 9.01 -2.93
C MET A 69 0.84 8.53 -2.67
N HIS A 70 -0.15 9.07 -3.37
CA HIS A 70 -1.55 8.70 -3.17
C HIS A 70 -1.76 7.21 -3.49
N GLY A 71 -2.14 6.44 -2.46
CA GLY A 71 -2.44 5.01 -2.59
C GLY A 71 -1.23 4.08 -2.57
N LEU A 72 0.00 4.58 -2.41
CA LEU A 72 1.17 3.72 -2.29
C LEU A 72 1.19 3.03 -0.90
N PRO A 73 1.58 1.73 -0.82
CA PRO A 73 1.87 1.07 0.46
C PRO A 73 3.19 1.53 1.06
N HIS A 74 3.20 1.84 2.36
CA HIS A 74 4.38 2.33 3.08
C HIS A 74 4.58 1.53 4.36
N ALA A 75 5.82 1.14 4.62
CA ALA A 75 6.25 0.58 5.90
C ALA A 75 7.12 1.60 6.62
N ILE A 76 6.80 1.86 7.89
CA ILE A 76 7.54 2.82 8.73
C ILE A 76 8.57 2.03 9.53
N LYS A 77 9.79 2.56 9.62
CA LYS A 77 10.82 1.97 10.49
C LYS A 77 10.40 2.16 11.95
N ASP A 78 10.21 1.06 12.66
CA ASP A 78 9.94 1.10 14.09
C ASP A 78 11.26 1.40 14.84
N LEU A 79 11.32 2.58 15.46
CA LEU A 79 12.42 3.04 16.31
C LEU A 79 11.94 3.32 17.74
N SER A 80 10.70 2.94 18.05
CA SER A 80 10.13 3.22 19.36
C SER A 80 10.78 2.34 20.42
N LEU A 81 11.39 2.97 21.43
CA LEU A 81 11.75 2.29 22.67
C LEU A 81 10.44 2.04 23.43
N THR A 82 10.04 0.77 23.51
CA THR A 82 9.00 0.32 24.44
C THR A 82 9.65 -0.16 25.72
#